data_AF-A0A838H9W9-F1
#
_entry.id   AF-A0A838H9W9-F1
#
_cell.length_a   1.000
_cell.length_b   1.000
_cell.length_c   1.000
_cell.angle_alpha   90.00
_cell.angle_beta   90.00
_cell.angle_gamma   90.00
#
_symmetry.space_group_name_H-M   'P 1'
#
loop_
_entity.id
_entity.type
_entity.pdbx_description
1 polymer ?
#
loop_
_entity_poly.entity_id
_entity_poly.type
_entity_poly.pdbx_seq_one_letter_code
_entity_poly.pdbx_strand_id
1 'polypeptide(L)'
;ATAYGALANGGTLWEPRVAKAIVDSSGEVVKRIKRKAAGHVPIPQRDLHYIDTALKGTGVVGTMAWMLGGFPLDKVPVRFKTGTAEVYGKQTTSWVASYNKQYVVVMQIAQGGTGSGTSGEAVRKIWEALYGIHGMQVDSSDAAQPGSEPPTRLPVFRSNGAIAPPVRHSGSLAQ
;
A
#
# COMPACT_ATOMS: atom_id res chain seq x y z
N ALA A 1 10.00 0.43 -0.80
CA ALA A 1 8.64 0.19 -1.33
C ALA A 1 8.64 -0.77 -2.53
N THR A 2 9.41 -0.51 -3.58
CA THR A 2 9.50 -1.33 -4.81
C THR A 2 9.79 -2.82 -4.56
N ALA A 3 10.69 -3.16 -3.64
CA ALA A 3 10.96 -4.57 -3.28
C ALA A 3 9.72 -5.30 -2.74
N TYR A 4 9.00 -4.70 -1.77
CA TYR A 4 7.76 -5.27 -1.25
C TYR A 4 6.62 -5.25 -2.27
N GLY A 5 6.62 -4.28 -3.19
CA GLY A 5 5.70 -4.29 -4.34
C GLY A 5 5.94 -5.48 -5.28
N ALA A 6 7.20 -5.91 -5.46
CA ALA A 6 7.50 -7.12 -6.20
C ALA A 6 6.99 -8.37 -5.46
N LEU A 7 7.14 -8.45 -4.14
CA LEU A 7 6.54 -9.56 -3.36
C LEU A 7 5.01 -9.58 -3.51
N ALA A 8 4.36 -8.41 -3.44
CA ALA A 8 2.91 -8.26 -3.55
C ALA A 8 2.33 -8.72 -4.91
N ASN A 9 3.13 -8.63 -5.98
CA ASN A 9 2.67 -8.84 -7.35
C ASN A 9 3.22 -10.12 -8.02
N GLY A 10 3.85 -11.02 -7.25
CA GLY A 10 4.40 -12.28 -7.77
C GLY A 10 5.80 -12.19 -8.35
N GLY A 11 6.54 -11.11 -8.07
CA GLY A 11 7.98 -11.01 -8.31
C GLY A 11 8.40 -10.01 -9.39
N THR A 12 7.48 -9.25 -10.00
CA THR A 12 7.86 -8.22 -10.98
C THR A 12 8.27 -6.93 -10.28
N LEU A 13 9.50 -6.50 -10.52
CA LEU A 13 9.98 -5.18 -10.10
C LEU A 13 9.51 -4.14 -11.11
N TRP A 14 8.57 -3.28 -10.72
CA TRP A 14 8.10 -2.17 -11.55
C TRP A 14 8.91 -0.90 -11.29
N GLU A 15 9.15 -0.12 -12.35
CA GLU A 15 9.62 1.25 -12.20
C GLU A 15 8.53 2.10 -11.49
N PRO A 16 8.85 2.74 -10.34
CA PRO A 16 7.89 3.57 -9.63
C PRO A 16 7.56 4.84 -10.44
N ARG A 17 6.29 5.27 -10.39
CA ARG A 17 5.79 6.42 -11.15
C ARG A 17 4.81 7.21 -10.30
N VAL A 18 4.88 8.53 -10.39
CA VAL A 18 3.92 9.45 -9.76
C VAL A 18 2.84 9.92 -10.71
N ALA A 19 3.13 9.94 -12.02
CA ALA A 19 2.22 10.42 -13.05
C ALA A 19 1.62 9.27 -13.88
N LYS A 20 0.36 9.45 -14.30
CA LYS A 20 -0.41 8.47 -15.09
C LYS A 20 -0.62 8.88 -16.55
N ALA A 21 -0.74 10.18 -16.80
CA ALA A 21 -0.83 10.75 -18.13
C ALA A 21 -0.39 12.22 -18.13
N ILE A 22 -0.07 12.72 -19.31
CA ILE A 22 0.03 14.15 -19.63
C ILE A 22 -1.27 14.52 -20.34
N VAL A 23 -1.88 15.60 -19.89
CA VAL A 23 -3.15 16.14 -20.40
C VAL A 23 -2.94 17.60 -20.72
N ASP A 24 -3.49 18.10 -21.82
CA ASP A 24 -3.38 19.50 -22.20
C ASP A 24 -4.42 20.39 -21.51
N SER A 25 -4.41 21.69 -21.81
CA SER A 25 -5.35 22.67 -21.25
C SER A 25 -6.79 22.47 -21.68
N SER A 26 -7.05 21.73 -22.77
CA SER A 26 -8.40 21.39 -23.22
C SER A 26 -8.98 20.16 -22.49
N GLY A 27 -8.13 19.43 -21.75
CA GLY A 27 -8.49 18.18 -21.08
C GLY A 27 -8.22 16.94 -21.95
N GLU A 28 -7.58 17.09 -23.11
CA GLU A 28 -7.23 15.98 -23.99
C GLU A 28 -5.98 15.25 -23.51
N VAL A 29 -6.01 13.92 -23.57
CA VAL A 29 -4.88 13.07 -23.16
C VAL A 29 -3.81 13.06 -24.24
N VAL A 30 -2.79 13.90 -24.06
CA VAL A 30 -1.60 13.95 -24.94
C VAL A 30 -0.80 12.65 -24.87
N LYS A 31 -0.59 12.10 -23.67
CA LYS A 31 0.26 10.90 -23.51
C LYS A 31 -0.11 10.10 -22.26
N ARG A 32 -0.34 8.80 -22.43
CA ARG A 32 -0.42 7.86 -21.29
C ARG A 32 0.96 7.38 -20.87
N ILE A 33 1.20 7.35 -19.57
CA ILE A 33 2.44 6.86 -18.98
C ILE A 33 2.23 5.38 -18.64
N LYS A 34 2.72 4.49 -19.51
CA LYS A 34 2.62 3.03 -19.32
C LYS A 34 3.59 2.54 -18.26
N ARG A 35 3.21 1.53 -17.47
CA ARG A 35 4.13 0.82 -16.56
C ARG A 35 5.25 0.14 -17.34
N LYS A 36 6.44 0.04 -16.75
CA LYS A 36 7.61 -0.66 -17.31
C LYS A 36 8.24 -1.53 -16.23
N ALA A 37 8.50 -2.79 -16.58
CA ALA A 37 9.20 -3.72 -15.71
C ALA A 37 10.69 -3.35 -15.71
N ALA A 38 11.27 -3.20 -14.52
CA ALA A 38 12.69 -3.03 -14.29
C ALA A 38 13.42 -4.38 -14.12
N GLY A 39 12.68 -5.44 -13.81
CA GLY A 39 13.23 -6.79 -13.65
C GLY A 39 12.26 -7.73 -12.96
N HIS A 40 12.76 -8.90 -12.59
CA HIS A 40 12.05 -9.90 -11.79
C HIS A 40 12.92 -10.38 -10.64
N VAL A 41 12.30 -10.73 -9.52
CA VAL A 41 13.00 -11.34 -8.38
C VAL A 41 13.53 -12.71 -8.81
N PRO A 42 14.85 -12.98 -8.71
CA PRO A 42 15.46 -14.18 -9.29
C PRO A 42 15.34 -15.39 -8.35
N ILE A 43 14.12 -15.74 -7.92
CA ILE A 43 13.84 -16.91 -7.09
C ILE A 43 12.59 -17.67 -7.59
N PRO A 44 12.46 -18.97 -7.30
CA PRO A 44 11.28 -19.74 -7.64
C PRO A 44 9.98 -19.17 -7.04
N GLN A 45 8.86 -19.34 -7.75
CA GLN A 45 7.54 -18.91 -7.28
C GLN A 45 7.13 -19.55 -5.95
N ARG A 46 7.56 -20.79 -5.69
CA ARG A 46 7.38 -21.46 -4.40
C ARG A 46 8.00 -20.66 -3.25
N ASP A 47 9.18 -20.11 -3.46
CA ASP A 47 9.93 -19.39 -2.43
C ASP A 47 9.33 -17.99 -2.22
N LEU A 48 8.85 -17.34 -3.28
CA LEU A 48 8.03 -16.12 -3.18
C LEU A 48 6.75 -16.36 -2.37
N HIS A 49 6.04 -17.46 -2.64
CA HIS A 49 4.84 -17.83 -1.90
C HIS A 49 5.14 -18.13 -0.42
N TYR A 50 6.27 -18.80 -0.15
CA TYR A 50 6.73 -19.04 1.22
C TYR A 50 6.97 -17.71 1.97
N ILE A 51 7.72 -16.78 1.37
CA ILE A 51 7.97 -15.45 1.94
C ILE A 51 6.65 -14.72 2.18
N ASP A 52 5.76 -14.70 1.19
CA ASP A 52 4.47 -14.05 1.26
C ASP A 52 3.59 -14.58 2.41
N THR A 53 3.63 -15.90 2.63
CA THR A 53 2.91 -16.57 3.71
C THR A 53 3.54 -16.26 5.06
N ALA A 54 4.87 -16.36 5.19
CA ALA A 54 5.58 -16.10 6.43
C ALA A 54 5.34 -14.65 6.93
N LEU A 55 5.28 -13.68 6.03
CA LEU A 55 5.07 -12.27 6.38
C LEU A 55 3.67 -11.97 6.94
N LYS A 56 2.67 -12.84 6.74
CA LYS A 56 1.36 -12.72 7.43
C LYS A 56 1.52 -12.93 8.94
N GLY A 57 2.38 -13.86 9.35
CA GLY A 57 2.60 -14.21 10.75
C GLY A 57 3.13 -13.05 11.59
N THR A 58 3.90 -12.13 11.00
CA THR A 58 4.46 -10.96 11.71
C THR A 58 3.39 -10.09 12.37
N GLY A 59 2.22 -9.95 11.74
CA GLY A 59 1.10 -9.17 12.27
C GLY A 59 0.19 -9.92 13.24
N VAL A 60 0.29 -11.25 13.30
CA VAL A 60 -0.59 -12.10 14.12
C VAL A 60 0.12 -12.56 15.39
N VAL A 61 1.33 -13.08 15.25
CA VAL A 61 2.12 -13.66 16.35
C VAL A 61 3.53 -13.08 16.47
N GLY A 62 3.88 -12.13 15.60
CA GLY A 62 5.23 -11.59 15.51
C GLY A 62 5.38 -10.17 16.08
N THR A 63 6.44 -9.50 15.62
CA THR A 63 6.88 -8.20 16.14
C THR A 63 5.90 -7.05 15.88
N MET A 64 4.92 -7.21 15.00
CA MET A 64 3.88 -6.21 14.75
C MET A 64 2.56 -6.52 15.48
N ALA A 65 2.41 -7.73 16.06
CA ALA A 65 1.15 -8.21 16.61
C ALA A 65 0.56 -7.30 17.70
N TRP A 66 1.39 -6.83 18.62
CA TRP A 66 0.97 -5.96 19.73
C TRP A 66 0.41 -4.61 19.25
N MET A 67 0.84 -4.12 18.09
CA MET A 67 0.28 -2.90 17.48
C MET A 67 -1.07 -3.13 16.81
N LEU A 68 -1.38 -4.37 16.43
CA LEU A 68 -2.56 -4.74 15.66
C LEU A 68 -3.69 -5.32 16.53
N GLY A 69 -3.60 -5.16 17.85
CA GLY A 69 -4.73 -5.44 18.75
C GLY A 69 -5.98 -4.68 18.30
N GLY A 70 -7.06 -5.42 18.03
CA GLY A 70 -8.31 -4.85 17.54
C GLY A 70 -8.30 -4.43 16.06
N PHE A 71 -7.34 -4.91 15.25
CA PHE A 71 -7.33 -4.73 13.80
C PHE A 71 -7.86 -6.00 13.09
N PRO A 72 -8.75 -5.89 12.08
CA PRO A 72 -9.43 -7.03 11.47
C PRO A 72 -8.59 -7.66 10.35
N LEU A 73 -7.48 -8.33 10.71
CA LEU A 73 -6.57 -8.98 9.76
C LEU A 73 -7.21 -10.13 8.95
N ASP A 74 -8.33 -10.67 9.42
CA ASP A 74 -9.16 -11.64 8.72
C ASP A 74 -9.91 -11.02 7.54
N LYS A 75 -10.36 -9.75 7.68
CA LYS A 75 -11.07 -9.00 6.63
C LYS A 75 -10.11 -8.24 5.73
N VAL A 76 -9.03 -7.71 6.29
CA VAL A 76 -7.99 -6.96 5.57
C VAL A 76 -6.64 -7.65 5.80
N PRO A 77 -6.32 -8.70 5.01
CA PRO A 77 -5.08 -9.44 5.19
C PRO A 77 -3.87 -8.61 4.74
N VAL A 78 -3.03 -8.23 5.70
CA VAL A 78 -1.81 -7.47 5.47
C VAL A 78 -0.60 -8.27 5.91
N ARG A 79 0.46 -8.21 5.11
CA ARG A 79 1.77 -8.79 5.41
C ARG A 79 2.66 -7.74 5.99
N PHE A 80 3.44 -8.08 7.00
CA PHE A 80 4.28 -7.13 7.72
C PHE A 80 5.71 -7.64 7.86
N LYS A 81 6.65 -6.70 7.84
CA LYS A 81 8.01 -6.89 8.31
C LYS A 81 8.46 -5.66 9.08
N THR A 82 8.99 -5.88 10.28
CA THR A 82 9.62 -4.84 11.08
C THR A 82 11.14 -4.87 10.92
N GLY A 83 11.80 -3.74 11.15
CA GLY A 83 13.26 -3.61 11.24
C GLY A 83 13.68 -2.57 12.26
N THR A 84 14.81 -2.81 12.91
CA THR A 84 15.49 -1.82 13.76
C THR A 84 16.85 -1.57 13.13
N ALA A 85 17.19 -0.31 12.87
CA ALA A 85 18.52 0.04 12.34
C ALA A 85 19.24 0.95 13.33
N GLU A 86 20.50 0.62 13.63
CA GLU A 86 21.34 1.38 14.56
C GLU A 86 22.18 2.41 13.81
N VAL A 87 22.42 3.56 14.45
CA VAL A 87 23.35 4.58 13.97
C VAL A 87 24.19 5.02 15.17
N TYR A 88 25.51 4.98 15.02
CA TYR A 88 26.43 5.33 16.10
C TYR A 88 26.11 6.73 16.67
N GLY A 89 26.04 6.81 18.00
CA GLY A 89 25.74 8.06 18.72
C GLY A 89 24.30 8.56 18.59
N LYS A 90 23.36 7.74 18.08
CA LYS A 90 21.93 8.09 17.93
C LYS A 90 21.02 6.99 18.48
N GLN A 91 19.77 7.34 18.76
CA GLN A 91 18.73 6.33 19.02
C GLN A 91 18.47 5.48 17.77
N THR A 92 17.92 4.28 17.97
CA THR A 92 17.62 3.36 16.87
C THR A 92 16.51 3.88 15.98
N THR A 93 16.55 3.49 14.71
CA THR A 93 15.56 3.83 13.69
C THR A 93 14.52 2.73 13.59
N SER A 94 13.26 3.11 13.73
CA SER A 94 12.10 2.23 13.58
C SER A 94 11.76 2.08 12.10
N TRP A 95 11.53 0.85 11.65
CA TRP A 95 11.12 0.51 10.29
C TRP A 95 9.95 -0.47 10.29
N VAL A 96 8.94 -0.17 9.47
CA VAL A 96 7.89 -1.12 9.11
C VAL A 96 7.66 -1.08 7.62
N ALA A 97 7.69 -2.24 6.98
CA ALA A 97 7.20 -2.45 5.63
C ALA A 97 5.99 -3.38 5.69
N SER A 98 4.96 -3.06 4.92
CA SER A 98 3.73 -3.83 4.87
C SER A 98 3.09 -3.75 3.50
N TYR A 99 2.35 -4.80 3.13
CA TYR A 99 1.67 -4.83 1.86
C TYR A 99 0.48 -5.79 1.84
N ASN A 100 -0.40 -5.55 0.88
CA ASN A 100 -1.39 -6.50 0.39
C ASN A 100 -1.41 -6.45 -1.15
N LYS A 101 -2.49 -6.90 -1.79
CA LYS A 101 -2.57 -6.91 -3.26
C LYS A 101 -2.66 -5.50 -3.87
N GLN A 102 -3.19 -4.52 -3.13
CA GLN A 102 -3.50 -3.18 -3.63
C GLN A 102 -2.43 -2.15 -3.23
N TYR A 103 -1.90 -2.25 -2.03
CA TYR A 103 -1.04 -1.22 -1.44
C TYR A 103 0.23 -1.80 -0.84
N VAL A 104 1.27 -0.96 -0.83
CA VAL A 104 2.51 -1.15 -0.10
C VAL A 104 2.73 0.09 0.75
N VAL A 105 2.88 -0.09 2.06
CA VAL A 105 3.19 0.99 3.01
C VAL A 105 4.56 0.70 3.62
N VAL A 106 5.49 1.63 3.46
CA VAL A 106 6.82 1.56 4.09
C VAL A 106 7.03 2.85 4.86
N MET A 107 7.39 2.72 6.14
CA MET A 107 7.68 3.85 7.00
C MET A 107 8.99 3.61 7.74
N GLN A 108 9.78 4.67 7.81
CA GLN A 108 11.00 4.78 8.59
C GLN A 108 10.90 6.02 9.47
N ILE A 109 11.19 5.87 10.76
CA ILE A 109 11.32 6.99 11.69
C ILE A 109 12.69 6.92 12.34
N ALA A 110 13.57 7.84 11.95
CA ALA A 110 14.91 7.97 12.52
C ALA A 110 14.82 8.26 14.02
N GLN A 111 15.64 7.59 14.82
CA GLN A 111 15.61 7.73 16.28
C GLN A 111 14.23 7.41 16.90
N GLY A 112 13.38 6.68 16.18
CA GLY A 112 12.03 6.25 16.61
C GLY A 112 12.00 4.92 17.36
N GLY A 113 13.14 4.46 17.88
CA GLY A 113 13.24 3.23 18.64
C GLY A 113 13.16 1.98 17.75
N THR A 114 12.72 0.87 18.36
CA THR A 114 12.75 -0.45 17.73
C THR A 114 11.68 -0.61 16.65
N GLY A 115 11.95 -1.45 15.65
CA GLY A 115 10.97 -2.18 14.85
C GLY A 115 9.63 -1.47 14.62
N SER A 116 8.59 -2.06 15.19
CA SER A 116 7.21 -1.59 15.18
C SER A 116 6.90 -0.47 16.17
N GLY A 117 7.84 -0.01 16.99
CA GLY A 117 7.66 1.03 18.02
C GLY A 117 6.95 2.28 17.48
N THR A 118 7.69 3.28 17.01
CA THR A 118 7.00 4.48 16.49
C THR A 118 6.35 4.23 15.12
N SER A 119 7.00 3.49 14.22
CA SER A 119 6.48 3.30 12.86
C SER A 119 5.26 2.38 12.81
N GLY A 120 5.06 1.47 13.77
CA GLY A 120 3.97 0.51 13.73
C GLY A 120 2.61 1.16 13.94
N GLU A 121 2.49 2.09 14.88
CA GLU A 121 1.25 2.84 15.10
C GLU A 121 0.88 3.66 13.86
N ALA A 122 1.85 4.37 13.27
CA ALA A 122 1.60 5.18 12.09
C ALA A 122 1.25 4.32 10.86
N VAL A 123 1.90 3.16 10.66
CA VAL A 123 1.53 2.22 9.60
C VAL A 123 0.13 1.66 9.81
N ARG A 124 -0.25 1.30 11.05
CA ARG A 124 -1.62 0.88 11.37
C ARG A 124 -2.64 1.94 10.96
N LYS A 125 -2.44 3.20 11.35
CA LYS A 125 -3.34 4.32 11.00
C LYS A 125 -3.48 4.52 9.48
N ILE A 126 -2.40 4.32 8.73
CA ILE A 126 -2.46 4.37 7.26
C ILE A 126 -3.36 3.26 6.72
N TRP A 127 -3.21 2.02 7.20
CA TRP A 127 -4.08 0.92 6.77
C TRP A 127 -5.54 1.13 7.19
N GLU A 128 -5.78 1.67 8.38
CA GLU A 128 -7.11 2.03 8.84
C GLU A 128 -7.75 3.06 7.90
N ALA A 129 -7.02 4.11 7.53
CA ALA A 129 -7.50 5.10 6.57
C ALA A 129 -7.71 4.50 5.16
N LEU A 130 -6.81 3.66 4.68
CA LEU A 130 -6.91 3.06 3.34
C LEU A 130 -8.16 2.16 3.18
N TYR A 131 -8.61 1.54 4.28
CA TYR A 131 -9.72 0.58 4.27
C TYR A 131 -10.96 1.03 5.04
N GLY A 132 -10.94 2.21 5.67
CA GLY A 132 -12.04 2.70 6.51
C GLY A 132 -12.26 1.81 7.74
N ILE A 133 -11.18 1.47 8.44
CA ILE A 133 -11.23 0.53 9.57
C ILE A 133 -11.43 1.30 10.87
N HIS A 134 -12.43 0.88 11.63
CA HIS A 134 -12.77 1.41 12.95
C HIS A 134 -12.78 0.27 13.97
N GLY A 135 -11.64 0.06 14.64
CA GLY A 135 -11.42 -1.16 15.43
C GLY A 135 -11.55 -2.39 14.53
N MET A 136 -12.41 -3.34 14.89
CA MET A 136 -12.63 -4.59 14.12
C MET A 136 -13.65 -4.46 12.97
N GLN A 137 -14.20 -3.26 12.77
CA GLN A 137 -15.18 -2.97 11.72
C GLN A 137 -14.48 -2.37 10.50
N VAL A 138 -15.01 -2.67 9.31
CA VAL A 138 -14.53 -2.14 8.04
C VAL A 138 -15.71 -1.44 7.38
N ASP A 139 -15.63 -0.12 7.27
CA ASP A 139 -16.57 0.70 6.50
C ASP A 139 -15.86 1.25 5.26
N SER A 140 -16.06 0.57 4.13
CA SER A 140 -15.43 0.97 2.86
C SER A 140 -15.88 2.34 2.33
N SER A 141 -16.94 2.93 2.90
CA SER A 141 -17.37 4.28 2.54
C SER A 141 -16.49 5.38 3.15
N ASP A 142 -15.86 5.08 4.29
CA ASP A 142 -14.87 5.92 4.97
C ASP A 142 -13.43 5.69 4.47
N ALA A 143 -13.23 4.74 3.56
CA ALA A 143 -11.92 4.46 3.00
C ALA A 143 -11.38 5.66 2.20
N ALA A 144 -10.08 5.94 2.36
CA ALA A 144 -9.38 7.03 1.68
C ALA A 144 -9.48 6.97 0.15
N GLN A 145 -9.73 5.78 -0.41
CA GLN A 145 -10.12 5.60 -1.79
C GLN A 145 -11.43 4.79 -1.83
N PRO A 146 -12.42 5.18 -2.65
CA PRO A 146 -13.67 4.44 -2.76
C PRO A 146 -13.43 2.97 -3.10
N GLY A 147 -13.98 2.05 -2.31
CA GLY A 147 -13.78 0.61 -2.47
C GLY A 147 -12.37 0.13 -2.14
N SER A 148 -11.55 0.95 -1.47
CA SER A 148 -10.19 0.62 -1.02
C SER A 148 -9.26 0.15 -2.13
N GLU A 149 -9.44 0.73 -3.33
CA GLU A 149 -8.61 0.44 -4.50
C GLU A 149 -8.04 1.71 -5.14
N PRO A 150 -6.79 1.68 -5.64
CA PRO A 150 -6.25 2.79 -6.41
C PRO A 150 -7.07 3.07 -7.68
N PRO A 151 -7.33 4.34 -8.05
CA PRO A 151 -8.11 4.66 -9.22
C PRO A 151 -7.44 4.20 -10.53
N THR A 152 -8.17 3.43 -11.34
CA THR A 152 -7.70 2.88 -12.63
C THR A 152 -7.95 3.81 -13.82
N ARG A 153 -8.85 4.78 -13.71
CA ARG A 153 -9.09 5.82 -14.72
C ARG A 153 -8.35 7.13 -14.43
N LEU A 154 -8.32 8.03 -15.41
CA LEU A 154 -7.87 9.41 -15.22
C LEU A 154 -8.99 10.22 -14.56
N PRO A 155 -8.65 11.30 -13.83
CA PRO A 155 -9.65 12.27 -13.40
C PRO A 155 -10.35 12.92 -14.61
N VAL A 156 -11.49 13.54 -14.36
CA VAL A 156 -12.23 14.29 -15.38
C VAL A 156 -11.84 15.76 -15.30
N PHE A 157 -11.52 16.34 -16.46
CA PHE A 157 -11.22 17.76 -16.62
C PHE A 157 -12.48 18.46 -17.12
N ARG A 158 -13.00 19.43 -16.37
CA ARG A 158 -14.18 20.21 -16.76
C ARG A 158 -13.77 21.42 -17.60
N SER A 159 -14.70 21.95 -18.39
CA SER A 159 -14.47 23.15 -19.22
C SER A 159 -14.06 24.39 -18.44
N ASN A 160 -14.35 24.44 -17.14
CA ASN A 160 -13.92 25.50 -16.22
C ASN A 160 -12.54 25.25 -15.58
N GLY A 161 -11.79 24.24 -16.05
CA GLY A 161 -10.47 23.86 -15.52
C GLY A 161 -10.49 23.04 -14.23
N ALA A 162 -11.67 22.76 -13.64
CA ALA A 162 -11.75 21.96 -12.43
C ALA A 162 -11.43 20.48 -12.70
N ILE A 163 -10.63 19.88 -11.82
CA ILE A 163 -10.28 18.46 -11.85
C ILE A 163 -11.20 17.71 -10.89
N ALA A 164 -12.00 16.79 -11.42
CA ALA A 164 -12.90 15.95 -10.64
C ALA A 164 -12.37 14.50 -10.55
N PRO A 165 -12.74 13.75 -9.50
CA PRO A 165 -12.42 12.32 -9.41
C PRO A 165 -12.88 11.54 -10.65
N PRO A 166 -12.26 10.41 -10.97
CA PRO A 166 -12.69 9.58 -12.10
C PRO A 166 -14.15 9.15 -11.95
N VAL A 167 -15.00 9.47 -12.92
CA VAL A 167 -16.42 9.10 -12.92
C VAL A 167 -16.55 7.57 -12.89
N ARG A 168 -17.35 7.02 -11.97
CA ARG A 168 -17.81 5.63 -12.03
C ARG A 168 -19.11 5.59 -12.81
N HIS A 169 -19.13 4.93 -13.97
CA HIS A 169 -20.39 4.34 -14.41
C HIS A 169 -20.71 3.24 -13.40
N SER A 170 -21.84 3.36 -12.73
CA SER A 170 -22.48 2.25 -12.04
C SER A 170 -22.71 1.15 -13.09
N GLY A 171 -21.78 0.20 -13.16
CA GLY A 171 -22.03 -1.04 -13.85
C GLY A 171 -23.20 -1.71 -13.14
N SER A 172 -24.29 -1.85 -13.87
CA SER A 172 -25.42 -2.71 -13.52
C SER A 172 -24.89 -3.98 -12.87
N LEU A 173 -25.30 -4.26 -11.63
CA LEU A 173 -25.46 -5.63 -11.16
C LEU A 173 -26.54 -6.25 -12.07
N ALA A 174 -26.11 -6.79 -13.21
CA ALA A 174 -26.94 -7.64 -14.03
C ALA A 174 -26.82 -9.06 -13.45
N GLN A 175 -27.89 -9.43 -12.74
CA GLN A 175 -28.44 -10.76 -12.42
C GLN A 175 -27.47 -11.90 -12.10
#